data_AF-A0A8I1I0L1-F1
#
_entry.id   AF-A0A8I1I0L1-F1
#
_cell.length_a   1.000
_cell.length_b   1.000
_cell.length_c   1.000
_cell.angle_alpha   90.00
_cell.angle_beta   90.00
_cell.angle_gamma   90.00
#
_symmetry.space_group_name_H-M   'P 1'
#
loop_
_entity.id
_entity.type
_entity.pdbx_description
1 polymer ?
#
loop_
_entity_poly.entity_id
_entity_poly.type
_entity_poly.pdbx_seq_one_letter_code
_entity_poly.pdbx_strand_id
1 'polypeptide(L)'
;MPTDAENYRHSQYLTVFQEVTRLISMVHEPQQVMDMVVSTLPGLLDLEGATIRLLDKATNTFVVGAARGVSPEYLSRAYIDTAEVLAAVRRGEPASRSGLHLEGDERSKEAIAAEGIVSVLSLPIVYKDEVAGLVRLLSKRPRTFSRMQVEFCMALAEQIGIALANSRMHEEMAQQISYLKAVRHISQLVNSTLDLNQILNAIVQQLPPIMEVSACTIRLLHPATNRLELMAASGLSDDYLNRGSISREDAIFKALSGEPVAIYDATKDVRVNYHEEILQEGIKSILAVPLRSGSEVIGVLRLLTAYHHLFTPAEIDFAMSVAEEGGNAIEKARTYRKIELLFNQIEEHERFLTTIMDSLWLQLLVLSPDRRIIMVNKMFCKTHGIAEKDVLGRDYHEISPWASPRREDCPVDRVFTDGRPVAILDKLSHGDHDLWFERHLSPIFDDDGKIEIIIEAVRDITDQKLLEKEKLEKMKLQGVVEMAGTAAHNINSPLFAALGTAQLLVDDISDQQTMAELQLIIKNLRAIGALTKEMTAVTGFESKDYVGDARIVELTSSPWHPAKT
;
A
#
# COMPACT_ATOMS: atom_id res chain seq x y z
N MET A 1 35.02 15.39 -77.95
CA MET A 1 35.60 14.44 -76.97
C MET A 1 36.22 15.27 -75.87
N PRO A 2 35.99 14.93 -74.58
CA PRO A 2 36.65 15.64 -73.49
C PRO A 2 38.17 15.52 -73.65
N THR A 3 38.90 16.57 -73.31
CA THR A 3 40.37 16.55 -73.33
C THR A 3 40.90 15.70 -72.17
N ASP A 4 42.10 15.10 -72.29
CA ASP A 4 42.70 14.30 -71.20
C ASP A 4 42.77 15.06 -69.86
N ALA A 5 42.87 16.39 -69.90
CA ALA A 5 42.85 17.26 -68.74
C ALA A 5 41.47 17.37 -68.06
N GLU A 6 40.37 17.30 -68.82
CA GLU A 6 39.00 17.29 -68.26
C GLU A 6 38.69 15.95 -67.61
N ASN A 7 39.09 14.83 -68.23
CA ASN A 7 38.97 13.50 -67.62
C ASN A 7 39.78 13.38 -66.33
N TYR A 8 40.99 13.95 -66.31
CA TYR A 8 41.83 13.97 -65.11
C TYR A 8 41.20 14.75 -63.96
N ARG A 9 40.65 15.95 -64.23
CA ARG A 9 39.93 16.75 -63.21
C ARG A 9 38.67 16.06 -62.70
N HIS A 10 37.91 15.41 -63.60
CA HIS A 10 36.70 14.68 -63.22
C HIS A 10 37.03 13.51 -62.28
N SER A 11 38.12 12.80 -62.53
CA SER A 11 38.62 11.74 -61.63
C SER A 11 39.00 12.30 -60.26
N GLN A 12 39.68 13.45 -60.19
CA GLN A 12 40.02 14.08 -58.91
C GLN A 12 38.78 14.53 -58.11
N TYR A 13 37.75 15.06 -58.79
CA TYR A 13 36.48 15.42 -58.16
C TYR A 13 35.81 14.19 -57.54
N LEU A 14 35.76 13.08 -58.27
CA LEU A 14 35.19 11.83 -57.78
C LEU A 14 35.92 11.30 -56.55
N THR A 15 37.26 11.33 -56.55
CA THR A 15 38.07 10.88 -55.41
C THR A 15 37.78 11.69 -54.15
N VAL A 16 37.74 13.02 -54.24
CA VAL A 16 37.44 13.89 -53.09
C VAL A 16 36.01 13.67 -52.60
N PHE A 17 35.05 13.55 -53.52
CA PHE A 17 33.66 13.24 -53.16
C PHE A 17 33.54 11.90 -52.42
N GLN A 18 34.21 10.85 -52.92
CA GLN A 18 34.23 9.53 -52.27
C GLN A 18 34.89 9.58 -50.89
N GLU A 19 35.97 10.35 -50.73
CA GLU A 19 36.67 10.48 -49.46
C GLU A 19 35.83 11.22 -48.40
N VAL A 20 35.16 12.31 -48.79
CA VAL A 20 34.20 13.04 -47.93
C VAL A 20 33.01 12.15 -47.57
N THR A 21 32.45 11.42 -48.54
CA THR A 21 31.33 10.50 -48.29
C THR A 21 31.73 9.37 -47.33
N ARG A 22 32.95 8.83 -47.47
CA ARG A 22 33.49 7.81 -46.56
C ARG A 22 33.70 8.37 -45.17
N LEU A 23 34.22 9.59 -45.05
CA LEU A 23 34.38 10.27 -43.75
C LEU A 23 33.03 10.45 -43.06
N ILE A 24 32.00 10.93 -43.75
CA ILE A 24 30.65 11.09 -43.19
C ILE A 24 30.09 9.77 -42.68
N SER A 25 30.41 8.66 -43.36
CA SER A 25 29.96 7.32 -42.95
C SER A 25 30.74 6.75 -41.76
N MET A 26 31.96 7.22 -41.50
CA MET A 26 32.85 6.70 -40.46
C MET A 26 32.99 7.63 -39.25
N VAL A 27 32.73 8.92 -39.43
CA VAL A 27 33.03 9.99 -38.48
C VAL A 27 31.71 10.60 -37.98
N HIS A 28 31.54 10.59 -36.67
CA HIS A 28 30.35 11.13 -36.00
C HIS A 28 30.48 12.64 -35.68
N GLU A 29 31.62 13.25 -36.02
CA GLU A 29 31.89 14.67 -35.76
C GLU A 29 31.81 15.51 -37.05
N PRO A 30 30.80 16.38 -37.20
CA PRO A 30 30.66 17.26 -38.36
C PRO A 30 31.88 18.17 -38.58
N GLN A 31 32.59 18.51 -37.50
CA GLN A 31 33.77 19.36 -37.55
C GLN A 31 34.85 18.78 -38.46
N GLN A 32 35.12 17.48 -38.36
CA GLN A 32 36.15 16.83 -39.18
C GLN A 32 35.77 16.85 -40.68
N VAL A 33 34.49 16.71 -41.00
CA VAL A 33 33.98 16.82 -42.38
C VAL A 33 34.16 18.25 -42.88
N MET A 34 33.79 19.25 -42.09
CA MET A 34 33.96 20.66 -42.43
C MET A 34 35.43 21.02 -42.66
N ASP A 35 36.34 20.57 -41.76
CA ASP A 35 37.78 20.80 -41.85
C ASP A 35 38.40 20.13 -43.08
N MET A 36 37.97 18.91 -43.41
CA MET A 36 38.38 18.22 -44.64
C MET A 36 37.94 19.00 -45.89
N VAL A 37 36.70 19.49 -45.91
CA VAL A 37 36.18 20.24 -47.06
C VAL A 37 36.94 21.56 -47.26
N VAL A 38 37.15 22.37 -46.21
CA VAL A 38 37.89 23.63 -46.34
C VAL A 38 39.39 23.45 -46.61
N SER A 39 39.96 22.28 -46.29
CA SER A 39 41.37 21.98 -46.59
C SER A 39 41.59 21.43 -48.00
N THR A 40 40.61 20.72 -48.56
CA THR A 40 40.74 20.04 -49.84
C THR A 40 40.25 20.88 -51.01
N LEU A 41 39.10 21.57 -50.86
CA LEU A 41 38.49 22.34 -51.95
C LEU A 41 39.38 23.44 -52.52
N PRO A 42 40.10 24.26 -51.72
CA PRO A 42 40.93 25.32 -52.27
C PRO A 42 42.05 24.80 -53.17
N GLY A 43 42.73 23.73 -52.76
CA GLY A 43 43.80 23.13 -53.56
C GLY A 43 43.30 22.49 -54.86
N LEU A 44 42.15 21.82 -54.81
CA LEU A 44 41.56 21.14 -55.97
C LEU A 44 41.06 22.12 -57.04
N LEU A 45 40.56 23.28 -56.60
CA LEU A 45 40.00 24.30 -57.49
C LEU A 45 41.00 25.42 -57.80
N ASP A 46 42.22 25.40 -57.29
CA ASP A 46 43.19 26.49 -57.41
C ASP A 46 42.61 27.82 -56.88
N LEU A 47 42.21 27.80 -55.60
CA LEU A 47 41.62 28.92 -54.86
C LEU A 47 42.47 29.19 -53.62
N GLU A 48 42.46 30.44 -53.17
CA GLU A 48 43.28 30.88 -52.05
C GLU A 48 42.69 30.58 -50.67
N GLY A 49 41.37 30.40 -50.57
CA GLY A 49 40.74 30.08 -49.29
C GLY A 49 39.31 29.56 -49.37
N ALA A 50 38.83 29.03 -48.25
CA ALA A 50 37.46 28.60 -48.05
C ALA A 50 36.98 28.86 -46.62
N THR A 51 35.69 29.14 -46.45
CA THR A 51 35.07 29.27 -45.12
C THR A 51 33.72 28.56 -45.10
N ILE A 52 33.44 27.83 -44.05
CA ILE A 52 32.12 27.30 -43.72
C ILE A 52 31.57 28.12 -42.55
N ARG A 53 30.33 28.60 -42.71
CA ARG A 53 29.59 29.26 -41.63
C ARG A 53 28.23 28.60 -41.43
N LEU A 54 27.91 28.27 -40.19
CA LEU A 54 26.66 27.62 -39.81
C LEU A 54 25.63 28.68 -39.41
N LEU A 55 24.37 28.48 -39.77
CA LEU A 55 23.29 29.38 -39.41
C LEU A 55 22.81 29.05 -37.99
N ASP A 56 23.01 29.98 -37.07
CA ASP A 56 22.33 29.95 -35.78
C ASP A 56 20.90 30.44 -35.97
N LYS A 57 19.93 29.53 -35.83
CA LYS A 57 18.50 29.83 -35.99
C LYS A 57 17.96 30.77 -34.90
N ALA A 58 18.55 30.78 -33.71
CA ALA A 58 18.05 31.59 -32.60
C ALA A 58 18.37 33.07 -32.80
N THR A 59 19.60 33.36 -33.23
CA THR A 59 20.05 34.74 -33.50
C THR A 59 19.88 35.14 -34.96
N ASN A 60 19.58 34.20 -35.85
CA ASN A 60 19.55 34.35 -37.31
C ASN A 60 20.88 34.87 -37.88
N THR A 61 22.00 34.55 -37.20
CA THR A 61 23.36 34.93 -37.60
C THR A 61 24.17 33.72 -38.05
N PHE A 62 25.28 33.96 -38.75
CA PHE A 62 26.15 32.91 -39.23
C PHE A 62 27.43 32.85 -38.38
N VAL A 63 27.67 31.70 -37.77
CA VAL A 63 28.83 31.44 -36.91
C VAL A 63 29.89 30.68 -37.70
N VAL A 64 31.17 30.94 -37.46
CA VAL A 64 32.26 30.24 -38.15
C VAL A 64 32.29 28.77 -37.71
N GLY A 65 32.16 27.85 -38.66
CA GLY A 65 32.30 26.41 -38.43
C GLY A 65 33.71 25.92 -38.76
N ALA A 66 34.23 26.28 -39.94
CA ALA A 66 35.59 25.96 -40.35
C ALA A 66 36.13 27.00 -41.34
N ALA A 67 37.44 27.18 -41.41
CA ALA A 67 38.05 28.12 -42.35
C ALA A 67 39.49 27.75 -42.68
N ARG A 68 39.92 28.09 -43.90
CA ARG A 68 41.30 27.94 -44.33
C ARG A 68 41.68 29.00 -45.37
N GLY A 69 42.92 29.48 -45.30
CA GLY A 69 43.44 30.45 -46.27
C GLY A 69 42.94 31.88 -46.08
N VAL A 70 42.44 32.22 -44.88
CA VAL A 70 41.96 33.56 -44.52
C VAL A 70 42.43 33.95 -43.11
N SER A 71 42.58 35.26 -42.88
CA SER A 71 42.98 35.83 -41.58
C SER A 71 41.86 35.82 -40.53
N PRO A 72 42.20 35.84 -39.22
CA PRO A 72 41.24 36.04 -38.14
C PRO A 72 40.42 37.33 -38.29
N GLU A 73 41.05 38.41 -38.79
CA GLU A 73 40.41 39.68 -39.09
C GLU A 73 39.30 39.50 -40.12
N TYR A 74 39.53 38.72 -41.18
CA TYR A 74 38.51 38.36 -42.16
C TYR A 74 37.37 37.50 -41.56
N LEU A 75 37.66 36.63 -40.59
CA LEU A 75 36.67 35.76 -39.97
C LEU A 75 35.76 36.50 -38.98
N SER A 76 36.29 37.50 -38.28
CA SER A 76 35.58 38.29 -37.25
C SER A 76 34.60 39.34 -37.79
N ARG A 77 34.42 39.43 -39.11
CA ARG A 77 33.54 40.43 -39.75
C ARG A 77 32.06 40.15 -39.46
N ALA A 78 31.32 41.20 -39.14
CA ALA A 78 29.87 41.14 -38.96
C ALA A 78 29.12 40.94 -40.29
N TYR A 79 29.61 41.57 -41.37
CA TYR A 79 29.03 41.45 -42.70
C TYR A 79 29.73 40.36 -43.51
N ILE A 80 29.01 39.28 -43.79
CA ILE A 80 29.54 38.14 -44.55
C ILE A 80 29.50 38.43 -46.04
N ASP A 81 28.32 38.80 -46.56
CA ASP A 81 28.08 39.10 -47.97
C ASP A 81 26.90 40.10 -48.08
N THR A 82 26.58 40.55 -49.29
CA THR A 82 25.42 41.45 -49.49
C THR A 82 24.10 40.73 -49.21
N ALA A 83 23.03 41.50 -48.93
CA ALA A 83 21.69 40.96 -48.70
C ALA A 83 21.18 40.06 -49.85
N GLU A 84 21.49 40.40 -51.11
CA GLU A 84 21.09 39.62 -52.29
C GLU A 84 21.66 38.20 -52.28
N VAL A 85 22.98 38.07 -52.06
CA VAL A 85 23.67 36.76 -51.97
C VAL A 85 23.15 35.94 -50.81
N LEU A 86 22.97 36.57 -49.64
CA LEU A 86 22.42 35.87 -48.48
C LEU A 86 20.97 35.42 -48.72
N ALA A 87 20.17 36.19 -49.45
CA ALA A 87 18.83 35.80 -49.85
C ALA A 87 18.83 34.63 -50.83
N ALA A 88 19.74 34.60 -51.81
CA ALA A 88 19.90 33.46 -52.72
C ALA A 88 20.31 32.18 -51.97
N VAL A 89 21.32 32.28 -51.10
CA VAL A 89 21.77 31.16 -50.25
C VAL A 89 20.62 30.65 -49.37
N ARG A 90 19.81 31.55 -48.78
CA ARG A 90 18.64 31.17 -47.97
C ARG A 90 17.54 30.48 -48.78
N ARG A 91 17.47 30.69 -50.11
CA ARG A 91 16.59 29.93 -51.02
C ARG A 91 17.19 28.60 -51.47
N GLY A 92 18.40 28.24 -51.02
CA GLY A 92 19.10 27.05 -51.50
C GLY A 92 19.80 27.25 -52.85
N GLU A 93 19.97 28.50 -53.30
CA GLU A 93 20.61 28.82 -54.58
C GLU A 93 22.08 29.23 -54.39
N PRO A 94 23.01 28.72 -55.22
CA PRO A 94 24.39 29.19 -55.21
C PRO A 94 24.53 30.58 -55.84
N ALA A 95 25.47 31.37 -55.35
CA ALA A 95 25.76 32.70 -55.88
C ALA A 95 27.26 32.87 -56.14
N SER A 96 27.61 33.32 -57.34
CA SER A 96 29.00 33.62 -57.71
C SER A 96 29.15 35.08 -58.09
N ARG A 97 30.22 35.73 -57.61
CA ARG A 97 30.57 37.09 -58.01
C ARG A 97 32.06 37.26 -58.26
N SER A 98 32.36 38.08 -59.26
CA SER A 98 33.69 38.63 -59.55
C SER A 98 33.63 40.15 -59.44
N GLY A 99 34.60 40.76 -58.74
CA GLY A 99 34.58 42.19 -58.43
C GLY A 99 33.70 42.49 -57.21
N LEU A 100 34.27 42.33 -56.01
CA LEU A 100 33.59 42.57 -54.75
C LEU A 100 33.26 44.07 -54.56
N HIS A 101 32.02 44.47 -54.84
CA HIS A 101 31.42 45.67 -54.25
C HIS A 101 30.68 45.27 -52.98
N LEU A 102 31.21 45.73 -51.84
CA LEU A 102 30.72 45.32 -50.53
C LEU A 102 29.84 46.40 -49.91
N GLU A 103 28.64 45.99 -49.55
CA GLU A 103 27.81 46.67 -48.57
C GLU A 103 28.23 46.22 -47.16
N GLY A 104 28.40 47.15 -46.22
CA GLY A 104 28.81 46.87 -44.85
C GLY A 104 29.58 48.01 -44.20
N ASP A 105 29.99 47.79 -42.94
CA ASP A 105 30.87 48.71 -42.21
C ASP A 105 32.29 48.76 -42.80
N GLU A 106 33.02 49.85 -42.52
CA GLU A 106 34.38 50.03 -43.07
C GLU A 106 35.36 48.95 -42.60
N ARG A 107 35.21 48.47 -41.36
CA ARG A 107 36.07 47.41 -40.82
C ARG A 107 35.96 46.11 -41.63
N SER A 108 34.75 45.76 -42.07
CA SER A 108 34.50 44.57 -42.89
C SER A 108 35.05 44.74 -44.30
N LYS A 109 34.97 45.94 -44.87
CA LYS A 109 35.56 46.26 -46.19
C LYS A 109 37.08 46.21 -46.15
N GLU A 110 37.69 46.84 -45.16
CA GLU A 110 39.14 46.84 -44.93
C GLU A 110 39.68 45.42 -44.77
N ALA A 111 39.02 44.58 -43.97
CA ALA A 111 39.44 43.19 -43.77
C ALA A 111 39.32 42.32 -45.04
N ILE A 112 38.33 42.55 -45.91
CA ILE A 112 38.26 41.85 -47.20
C ILE A 112 39.35 42.35 -48.16
N ALA A 113 39.57 43.67 -48.20
CA ALA A 113 40.59 44.28 -49.05
C ALA A 113 42.01 43.86 -48.63
N ALA A 114 42.29 43.81 -47.33
CA ALA A 114 43.55 43.33 -46.77
C ALA A 114 43.82 41.84 -47.11
N GLU A 115 42.76 41.03 -47.17
CA GLU A 115 42.87 39.62 -47.59
C GLU A 115 43.13 39.49 -49.10
N GLY A 116 42.80 40.53 -49.88
CA GLY A 116 42.99 40.56 -51.34
C GLY A 116 42.00 39.71 -52.12
N ILE A 117 40.84 39.40 -51.54
CA ILE A 117 39.81 38.57 -52.21
C ILE A 117 39.09 39.41 -53.25
N VAL A 118 38.93 38.85 -54.45
CA VAL A 118 38.34 39.51 -55.63
C VAL A 118 37.11 38.76 -56.16
N SER A 119 37.06 37.44 -56.01
CA SER A 119 35.93 36.61 -56.45
C SER A 119 35.49 35.65 -55.37
N VAL A 120 34.19 35.40 -55.28
CA VAL A 120 33.60 34.50 -54.28
C VAL A 120 32.52 33.62 -54.93
N LEU A 121 32.53 32.33 -54.59
CA LEU A 121 31.41 31.42 -54.79
C LEU A 121 30.83 31.07 -53.43
N SER A 122 29.57 31.44 -53.21
CA SER A 122 28.80 31.17 -52.00
C SER A 122 27.79 30.07 -52.29
N LEU A 123 27.84 28.99 -51.52
CA LEU A 123 27.05 27.78 -51.69
C LEU A 123 26.26 27.53 -50.41
N PRO A 124 24.96 27.24 -50.47
CA PRO A 124 24.18 26.86 -49.30
C PRO A 124 24.53 25.45 -48.84
N ILE A 125 24.55 25.26 -47.52
CA ILE A 125 24.56 23.93 -46.90
C ILE A 125 23.10 23.59 -46.64
N VAL A 126 22.55 22.63 -47.38
CA VAL A 126 21.12 22.27 -47.35
C VAL A 126 20.95 20.86 -46.83
N TYR A 127 19.92 20.65 -46.00
CA TYR A 127 19.45 19.33 -45.61
C TYR A 127 17.91 19.34 -45.53
N LYS A 128 17.24 18.42 -46.24
CA LYS A 128 15.76 18.34 -46.32
C LYS A 128 15.10 19.72 -46.53
N ASP A 129 15.56 20.45 -47.54
CA ASP A 129 15.08 21.78 -47.93
C ASP A 129 15.32 22.91 -46.89
N GLU A 130 16.02 22.64 -45.79
CA GLU A 130 16.44 23.66 -44.83
C GLU A 130 17.93 24.04 -45.01
N VAL A 131 18.20 25.35 -45.00
CA VAL A 131 19.56 25.88 -45.05
C VAL A 131 20.18 25.85 -43.65
N ALA A 132 21.15 24.98 -43.44
CA ALA A 132 21.90 24.84 -42.19
C ALA A 132 23.10 25.80 -42.11
N GLY A 133 23.53 26.37 -43.24
CA GLY A 133 24.73 27.20 -43.31
C GLY A 133 25.11 27.58 -44.73
N LEU A 134 26.34 28.04 -44.92
CA LEU A 134 26.92 28.32 -46.22
C LEU A 134 28.42 28.02 -46.28
N VAL A 135 28.88 27.59 -47.45
CA VAL A 135 30.29 27.44 -47.81
C VAL A 135 30.66 28.60 -48.72
N ARG A 136 31.81 29.24 -48.49
CA ARG A 136 32.38 30.25 -49.38
C ARG A 136 33.73 29.78 -49.88
N LEU A 137 33.91 29.89 -51.17
CA LEU A 137 35.15 29.62 -51.87
C LEU A 137 35.69 30.94 -52.41
N LEU A 138 36.92 31.25 -52.04
CA LEU A 138 37.48 32.61 -52.10
C LEU A 138 38.65 32.62 -53.08
N SER A 139 38.64 33.56 -54.02
CA SER A 139 39.78 33.79 -54.90
C SER A 139 40.32 35.20 -54.84
N LYS A 140 41.65 35.33 -54.86
CA LYS A 140 42.37 36.61 -54.97
C LYS A 140 42.50 37.12 -56.41
N ARG A 141 42.00 36.35 -57.38
CA ARG A 141 41.99 36.70 -58.81
C ARG A 141 40.56 36.83 -59.33
N PRO A 142 40.30 37.67 -60.34
CA PRO A 142 39.04 37.66 -61.07
C PRO A 142 38.80 36.27 -61.67
N ARG A 143 37.71 35.62 -61.28
CA ARG A 143 37.41 34.24 -61.68
C ARG A 143 35.91 34.03 -61.85
N THR A 144 35.54 33.29 -62.89
CA THR A 144 34.22 32.73 -63.08
C THR A 144 34.24 31.23 -62.77
N PHE A 145 33.15 30.72 -62.20
CA PHE A 145 33.02 29.29 -61.88
C PHE A 145 32.16 28.63 -62.96
N SER A 146 32.66 27.54 -63.52
CA SER A 146 31.90 26.75 -64.49
C SER A 146 30.72 26.05 -63.81
N ARG A 147 29.69 25.70 -64.59
CA ARG A 147 28.53 24.94 -64.10
C ARG A 147 28.94 23.64 -63.40
N MET A 148 29.90 22.90 -63.97
CA MET A 148 30.41 21.66 -63.37
C MET A 148 31.12 21.90 -62.02
N GLN A 149 31.85 23.00 -61.87
CA GLN A 149 32.48 23.36 -60.59
C GLN A 149 31.41 23.71 -59.54
N VAL A 150 30.39 24.47 -59.91
CA VAL A 150 29.30 24.82 -59.00
C VAL A 150 28.53 23.57 -58.58
N GLU A 151 28.17 22.69 -59.51
CA GLU A 151 27.47 21.42 -59.23
C GLU A 151 28.29 20.51 -58.31
N PHE A 152 29.60 20.38 -58.55
CA PHE A 152 30.49 19.60 -57.68
C PHE A 152 30.58 20.19 -56.26
N CYS A 153 30.74 21.51 -56.13
CA CYS A 153 30.84 22.14 -54.81
C CYS A 153 29.50 22.14 -54.06
N MET A 154 28.38 22.25 -54.79
CA MET A 154 27.04 22.06 -54.24
C MET A 154 26.88 20.66 -53.66
N ALA A 155 27.30 19.62 -54.39
CA ALA A 155 27.25 18.24 -53.89
C ALA A 155 28.06 18.08 -52.60
N LEU A 156 29.24 18.72 -52.49
CA LEU A 156 30.03 18.71 -51.24
C LEU A 156 29.39 19.54 -50.11
N ALA A 157 28.74 20.66 -50.42
CA ALA A 157 27.99 21.45 -49.44
C ALA A 157 26.79 20.65 -48.89
N GLU A 158 26.12 19.87 -49.74
CA GLU A 158 25.06 18.95 -49.34
C GLU A 158 25.59 17.83 -48.44
N GLN A 159 26.77 17.26 -48.74
CA GLN A 159 27.44 16.29 -47.87
C GLN A 159 27.71 16.85 -46.45
N ILE A 160 28.11 18.12 -46.33
CA ILE A 160 28.23 18.78 -45.01
C ILE A 160 26.87 18.87 -44.32
N GLY A 161 25.80 19.20 -45.05
CA GLY A 161 24.43 19.24 -44.52
C GLY A 161 23.98 17.91 -43.94
N ILE A 162 24.27 16.81 -44.64
CA ILE A 162 24.00 15.44 -44.16
C ILE A 162 24.78 15.14 -42.88
N ALA A 163 26.08 15.49 -42.82
CA ALA A 163 26.91 15.26 -41.64
C ALA A 163 26.37 15.99 -40.39
N LEU A 164 25.98 17.26 -40.54
CA LEU A 164 25.39 18.07 -39.46
C LEU A 164 24.07 17.47 -38.97
N ALA A 165 23.21 17.04 -39.89
CA ALA A 165 21.94 16.42 -39.55
C ALA A 165 22.13 15.08 -38.82
N ASN A 166 23.08 14.25 -39.26
CA ASN A 166 23.40 12.99 -38.60
C ASN A 166 23.87 13.21 -37.16
N SER A 167 24.79 14.15 -36.94
CA SER A 167 25.29 14.46 -35.59
C SER A 167 24.17 14.93 -34.66
N ARG A 168 23.32 15.84 -35.14
CA ARG A 168 22.15 16.30 -34.37
C ARG A 168 21.22 15.14 -34.02
N MET A 169 20.93 14.26 -34.97
CA MET A 169 20.10 13.08 -34.72
C MET A 169 20.75 12.12 -33.71
N HIS A 170 22.08 11.95 -33.76
CA HIS A 170 22.82 11.16 -32.78
C HIS A 170 22.78 11.78 -31.39
N GLU A 171 22.89 13.10 -31.25
CA GLU A 171 22.76 13.80 -29.97
C GLU A 171 21.34 13.63 -29.40
N GLU A 172 20.31 13.85 -30.21
CA GLU A 172 18.91 13.64 -29.82
C GLU A 172 18.67 12.18 -29.38
N MET A 173 19.21 11.20 -30.12
CA MET A 173 19.14 9.78 -29.78
C MET A 173 19.92 9.43 -28.51
N ALA A 174 21.12 9.99 -28.32
CA ALA A 174 21.92 9.79 -27.13
C ALA A 174 21.22 10.34 -25.88
N GLN A 175 20.57 11.50 -26.00
CA GLN A 175 19.75 12.08 -24.94
C GLN A 175 18.54 11.19 -24.62
N GLN A 176 17.83 10.68 -25.63
CA GLN A 176 16.74 9.72 -25.43
C GLN A 176 17.21 8.43 -24.72
N ILE A 177 18.37 7.88 -25.11
CA ILE A 177 18.96 6.72 -24.43
C ILE A 177 19.30 7.05 -22.97
N SER A 178 19.80 8.25 -22.69
CA SER A 178 20.06 8.71 -21.33
C SER A 178 18.78 8.73 -20.48
N TYR A 179 17.70 9.30 -21.01
CA TYR A 179 16.39 9.31 -20.36
C TYR A 179 15.85 7.89 -20.14
N LEU A 180 15.92 7.00 -21.11
CA LEU A 180 15.50 5.60 -20.94
C LEU A 180 16.29 4.87 -19.85
N LYS A 181 17.61 5.09 -19.78
CA LYS A 181 18.46 4.53 -18.71
C LYS A 181 18.05 5.07 -17.35
N ALA A 182 17.72 6.36 -17.26
CA ALA A 182 17.27 7.00 -16.04
C ALA A 182 15.91 6.46 -15.57
N VAL A 183 14.90 6.34 -16.45
CA VAL A 183 13.60 5.74 -16.10
C VAL A 183 13.81 4.33 -15.57
N ARG A 184 14.61 3.51 -16.26
CA ARG A 184 14.91 2.14 -15.81
C ARG A 184 15.61 2.13 -14.43
N HIS A 185 16.56 3.02 -14.20
CA HIS A 185 17.26 3.10 -12.92
C HIS A 185 16.31 3.50 -11.77
N ILE A 186 15.47 4.53 -11.99
CA ILE A 186 14.47 4.97 -11.01
C ILE A 186 13.46 3.84 -10.75
N SER A 187 12.96 3.20 -11.79
CA SER A 187 12.03 2.07 -11.67
C SER A 187 12.63 0.93 -10.82
N GLN A 188 13.92 0.61 -11.00
CA GLN A 188 14.60 -0.40 -10.18
C GLN A 188 14.70 0.00 -8.70
N LEU A 189 15.09 1.25 -8.42
CA LEU A 189 15.19 1.76 -7.04
C LEU A 189 13.83 1.75 -6.35
N VAL A 190 12.82 2.26 -7.03
CA VAL A 190 11.47 2.42 -6.52
C VAL A 190 10.78 1.05 -6.32
N ASN A 191 11.06 0.07 -7.17
CA ASN A 191 10.54 -1.31 -7.01
C ASN A 191 11.33 -2.18 -6.01
N SER A 192 12.48 -1.71 -5.50
CA SER A 192 13.34 -2.48 -4.58
C SER A 192 12.89 -2.45 -3.11
N THR A 193 11.99 -1.53 -2.77
CA THR A 193 11.47 -1.34 -1.41
C THR A 193 9.96 -1.20 -1.44
N LEU A 194 9.32 -1.52 -0.31
CA LEU A 194 7.89 -1.31 -0.09
C LEU A 194 7.65 -0.15 0.89
N ASP A 195 8.71 0.55 1.30
CA ASP A 195 8.63 1.73 2.14
C ASP A 195 8.30 2.95 1.28
N LEU A 196 7.08 3.48 1.49
CA LEU A 196 6.57 4.65 0.79
C LEU A 196 7.51 5.86 0.89
N ASN A 197 8.08 6.12 2.08
CA ASN A 197 8.95 7.28 2.28
C ASN A 197 10.27 7.13 1.52
N GLN A 198 10.83 5.91 1.48
CA GLN A 198 12.04 5.63 0.70
C GLN A 198 11.80 5.80 -0.80
N ILE A 199 10.67 5.31 -1.32
CA ILE A 199 10.28 5.47 -2.73
C ILE A 199 10.21 6.95 -3.09
N LEU A 200 9.44 7.72 -2.32
CA LEU A 200 9.22 9.13 -2.59
C LEU A 200 10.52 9.94 -2.54
N ASN A 201 11.36 9.68 -1.53
CA ASN A 201 12.66 10.32 -1.40
C ASN A 201 13.61 9.96 -2.55
N ALA A 202 13.62 8.69 -2.99
CA ALA A 202 14.43 8.28 -4.13
C ALA A 202 14.07 9.06 -5.40
N ILE A 203 12.78 9.25 -5.68
CA ILE A 203 12.33 10.00 -6.86
C ILE A 203 12.78 11.46 -6.77
N VAL A 204 12.50 12.17 -5.67
CA VAL A 204 12.83 13.61 -5.58
C VAL A 204 14.33 13.89 -5.51
N GLN A 205 15.16 12.92 -5.13
CA GLN A 205 16.61 13.05 -5.09
C GLN A 205 17.28 12.73 -6.44
N GLN A 206 16.77 11.75 -7.19
CA GLN A 206 17.37 11.32 -8.46
C GLN A 206 16.97 12.21 -9.64
N LEU A 207 15.74 12.73 -9.64
CA LEU A 207 15.20 13.44 -10.78
C LEU A 207 15.88 14.80 -11.08
N PRO A 208 16.22 15.64 -10.07
CA PRO A 208 16.83 16.95 -10.33
C PRO A 208 18.16 16.89 -11.08
N PRO A 209 19.13 16.03 -10.72
CA PRO A 209 20.39 15.90 -11.48
C PRO A 209 20.19 15.42 -12.91
N ILE A 210 19.22 14.55 -13.19
CA ILE A 210 18.98 13.98 -14.53
C ILE A 210 18.34 15.01 -15.47
N MET A 211 17.42 15.82 -14.96
CA MET A 211 16.72 16.84 -15.75
C MET A 211 17.36 18.22 -15.65
N GLU A 212 18.47 18.35 -14.92
CA GLU A 212 19.17 19.61 -14.66
C GLU A 212 18.25 20.70 -14.04
N VAL A 213 17.28 20.28 -13.23
CA VAL A 213 16.38 21.18 -12.51
C VAL A 213 16.88 21.48 -11.11
N SER A 214 16.46 22.61 -10.54
CA SER A 214 16.93 23.08 -9.23
C SER A 214 16.28 22.33 -8.08
N ALA A 215 15.02 21.91 -8.24
CA ALA A 215 14.23 21.32 -7.18
C ALA A 215 13.14 20.37 -7.68
N CYS A 216 12.69 19.51 -6.78
CA CYS A 216 11.61 18.56 -7.04
C CYS A 216 10.72 18.39 -5.79
N THR A 217 9.41 18.26 -5.98
CA THR A 217 8.47 17.93 -4.89
C THR A 217 7.44 16.90 -5.33
N ILE A 218 7.04 16.04 -4.41
CA ILE A 218 5.90 15.15 -4.55
C ILE A 218 4.85 15.52 -3.50
N ARG A 219 3.63 15.77 -3.97
CA ARG A 219 2.46 15.89 -3.10
C ARG A 219 1.44 14.83 -3.44
N LEU A 220 0.94 14.09 -2.45
CA LEU A 220 -0.06 13.06 -2.65
C LEU A 220 -1.44 13.56 -2.26
N LEU A 221 -2.46 13.11 -2.99
CA LEU A 221 -3.85 13.44 -2.73
C LEU A 221 -4.35 12.60 -1.55
N HIS A 222 -4.84 13.27 -0.51
CA HIS A 222 -5.47 12.61 0.62
C HIS A 222 -6.96 12.36 0.32
N PRO A 223 -7.45 11.10 0.26
CA PRO A 223 -8.82 10.80 -0.20
C PRO A 223 -9.92 11.45 0.65
N ALA A 224 -9.73 11.52 1.98
CA ALA A 224 -10.76 12.03 2.88
C ALA A 224 -10.93 13.56 2.87
N THR A 225 -9.85 14.30 2.61
CA THR A 225 -9.84 15.77 2.69
C THR A 225 -9.79 16.42 1.31
N ASN A 226 -9.50 15.63 0.27
CA ASN A 226 -9.25 16.07 -1.10
C ASN A 226 -8.18 17.17 -1.17
N ARG A 227 -7.13 17.04 -0.34
CA ARG A 227 -6.01 17.99 -0.25
C ARG A 227 -4.71 17.32 -0.65
N LEU A 228 -3.81 18.10 -1.24
CA LEU A 228 -2.45 17.66 -1.55
C LEU A 228 -1.53 17.90 -0.36
N GLU A 229 -0.99 16.80 0.15
CA GLU A 229 -0.05 16.79 1.28
C GLU A 229 1.37 16.62 0.73
N LEU A 230 2.31 17.41 1.24
CA LEU A 230 3.72 17.28 0.86
C LEU A 230 4.28 16.00 1.47
N MET A 231 4.77 15.10 0.61
CA MET A 231 5.30 13.82 1.07
C MET A 231 6.81 13.70 0.90
N ALA A 232 7.37 14.38 -0.12
CA ALA A 232 8.82 14.46 -0.30
C ALA A 232 9.20 15.72 -1.09
N ALA A 233 10.39 16.24 -0.83
CA ALA A 233 10.97 17.38 -1.52
C ALA A 233 12.50 17.31 -1.56
N SER A 234 13.09 17.98 -2.55
CA SER A 234 14.53 18.22 -2.64
C SER A 234 14.79 19.58 -3.31
N GLY A 235 15.86 20.25 -2.89
CA GLY A 235 16.34 21.50 -3.49
C GLY A 235 15.56 22.77 -3.13
N LEU A 236 14.73 22.73 -2.07
CA LEU A 236 13.92 23.87 -1.63
C LEU A 236 14.12 24.15 -0.14
N SER A 237 13.88 25.40 0.27
CA SER A 237 13.92 25.83 1.67
C SER A 237 12.73 25.31 2.49
N ASP A 238 12.96 25.11 3.80
CA ASP A 238 11.88 24.71 4.72
C ASP A 238 10.77 25.75 4.79
N ASP A 239 11.09 27.05 4.67
CA ASP A 239 10.10 28.14 4.67
C ASP A 239 9.15 28.00 3.47
N TYR A 240 9.70 27.75 2.27
CA TYR A 240 8.88 27.50 1.09
C TYR A 240 8.05 26.23 1.26
N LEU A 241 8.63 25.14 1.76
CA LEU A 241 7.91 23.86 1.93
C LEU A 241 6.77 23.95 2.97
N ASN A 242 6.94 24.77 4.01
CA ASN A 242 5.99 24.94 5.12
C ASN A 242 4.94 26.05 4.91
N ARG A 243 4.83 26.62 3.71
CA ARG A 243 3.83 27.65 3.36
C ARG A 243 2.34 27.22 3.45
N GLY A 244 2.08 25.97 3.85
CA GLY A 244 0.74 25.43 4.08
C GLY A 244 0.19 24.52 2.97
N SER A 245 -1.07 24.12 3.15
CA SER A 245 -1.78 23.26 2.19
C SER A 245 -2.15 24.06 0.95
N ILE A 246 -1.75 23.55 -0.22
CA ILE A 246 -2.09 24.15 -1.50
C ILE A 246 -3.53 23.78 -1.83
N SER A 247 -4.46 24.56 -1.26
CA SER A 247 -5.89 24.43 -1.48
C SER A 247 -6.28 25.30 -2.68
N ARG A 248 -6.38 24.68 -3.87
CA ARG A 248 -6.87 25.24 -5.15
C ARG A 248 -5.85 26.07 -5.94
N GLU A 249 -5.16 25.40 -6.87
CA GLU A 249 -4.56 26.02 -8.06
C GLU A 249 -5.18 25.43 -9.32
N ASP A 250 -5.36 26.22 -10.38
CA ASP A 250 -5.80 25.72 -11.70
C ASP A 250 -4.75 24.82 -12.37
N ALA A 251 -3.45 25.09 -12.15
CA ALA A 251 -2.37 24.24 -12.64
C ALA A 251 -2.36 22.86 -11.96
N ILE A 252 -2.67 22.80 -10.66
CA ILE A 252 -2.88 21.55 -9.93
C ILE A 252 -4.14 20.84 -10.45
N PHE A 253 -5.24 21.55 -10.67
CA PHE A 253 -6.46 20.94 -11.20
C PHE A 253 -6.27 20.29 -12.57
N LYS A 254 -5.46 20.91 -13.46
CA LYS A 254 -5.10 20.32 -14.76
C LYS A 254 -4.13 19.14 -14.65
N ALA A 255 -3.15 19.22 -13.75
CA ALA A 255 -2.32 18.05 -13.43
C ALA A 255 -3.18 16.92 -12.86
N LEU A 256 -4.14 17.22 -11.98
CA LEU A 256 -5.11 16.27 -11.44
C LEU A 256 -6.13 15.77 -12.48
N SER A 257 -6.39 16.50 -13.56
CA SER A 257 -7.12 15.97 -14.72
C SER A 257 -6.25 15.09 -15.63
N GLY A 258 -4.98 14.92 -15.26
CA GLY A 258 -4.05 14.02 -15.91
C GLY A 258 -3.13 14.69 -16.93
N GLU A 259 -3.20 15.99 -17.17
CA GLU A 259 -2.37 16.62 -18.19
C GLU A 259 -1.13 17.29 -17.56
N PRO A 260 0.06 17.15 -18.17
CA PRO A 260 1.23 17.89 -17.70
C PRO A 260 1.03 19.39 -17.90
N VAL A 261 1.51 20.19 -16.95
CA VAL A 261 1.42 21.65 -16.99
C VAL A 261 2.82 22.24 -16.89
N ALA A 262 3.27 22.87 -17.97
CA ALA A 262 4.49 23.66 -18.00
C ALA A 262 4.19 25.17 -17.82
N ILE A 263 4.93 25.80 -16.93
CA ILE A 263 4.87 27.23 -16.60
C ILE A 263 6.26 27.81 -16.84
N TYR A 264 6.36 28.71 -17.82
CA TYR A 264 7.63 29.35 -18.18
C TYR A 264 8.04 30.45 -17.19
N ASP A 265 7.11 31.32 -16.77
CA ASP A 265 7.36 32.38 -15.78
C ASP A 265 6.41 32.24 -14.60
N ALA A 266 6.83 31.48 -13.60
CA ALA A 266 6.07 31.19 -12.39
C ALA A 266 5.86 32.43 -11.49
N THR A 267 6.64 33.51 -11.67
CA THR A 267 6.54 34.72 -10.86
C THR A 267 5.35 35.60 -11.24
N LYS A 268 4.76 35.37 -12.42
CA LYS A 268 3.63 36.16 -12.96
C LYS A 268 2.47 35.33 -13.49
N ASP A 269 2.63 34.01 -13.62
CA ASP A 269 1.60 33.15 -14.20
C ASP A 269 0.34 33.13 -13.32
N VAL A 270 -0.82 33.39 -13.93
CA VAL A 270 -2.12 33.46 -13.25
C VAL A 270 -2.55 32.13 -12.62
N ARG A 271 -1.96 31.01 -13.06
CA ARG A 271 -2.26 29.67 -12.53
C ARG A 271 -1.54 29.39 -11.20
N VAL A 272 -0.62 30.27 -10.80
CA VAL A 272 0.10 30.25 -9.51
C VAL A 272 -0.53 31.29 -8.59
N ASN A 273 -0.71 30.98 -7.31
CA ASN A 273 -1.37 31.87 -6.33
C ASN A 273 -0.45 32.40 -5.22
N TYR A 274 0.84 32.05 -5.23
CA TYR A 274 1.83 32.38 -4.17
C TYR A 274 3.11 32.97 -4.79
N HIS A 275 2.95 34.03 -5.59
CA HIS A 275 4.07 34.62 -6.33
C HIS A 275 5.16 35.18 -5.42
N GLU A 276 4.81 35.67 -4.22
CA GLU A 276 5.78 36.19 -3.25
C GLU A 276 6.73 35.08 -2.77
N GLU A 277 6.19 33.92 -2.41
CA GLU A 277 6.96 32.77 -1.96
C GLU A 277 7.81 32.18 -3.10
N ILE A 278 7.28 32.16 -4.34
CA ILE A 278 8.07 31.79 -5.54
C ILE A 278 9.26 32.73 -5.73
N LEU A 279 9.04 34.04 -5.60
CA LEU A 279 10.07 35.06 -5.77
C LEU A 279 11.14 34.97 -4.67
N GLN A 280 10.74 34.76 -3.42
CA GLN A 280 11.65 34.60 -2.29
C GLN A 280 12.53 33.34 -2.42
N GLU A 281 11.93 32.24 -2.89
CA GLU A 281 12.64 30.99 -3.13
C GLU A 281 13.54 31.04 -4.39
N GLY A 282 13.27 31.99 -5.30
CA GLY A 282 14.01 32.15 -6.55
C GLY A 282 13.56 31.23 -7.68
N ILE A 283 12.34 30.67 -7.60
CA ILE A 283 11.76 29.81 -8.62
C ILE A 283 11.32 30.66 -9.83
N LYS A 284 11.65 30.22 -11.04
CA LYS A 284 11.29 30.91 -12.29
C LYS A 284 10.42 30.09 -13.21
N SER A 285 10.62 28.78 -13.32
CA SER A 285 9.75 27.90 -14.12
C SER A 285 9.34 26.67 -13.34
N ILE A 286 8.19 26.11 -13.69
CA ILE A 286 7.60 24.93 -13.06
C ILE A 286 7.08 23.96 -14.13
N LEU A 287 7.43 22.69 -14.01
CA LEU A 287 6.74 21.59 -14.69
C LEU A 287 6.01 20.75 -13.64
N ALA A 288 4.69 20.67 -13.74
CA ALA A 288 3.85 19.83 -12.90
C ALA A 288 3.32 18.65 -13.73
N VAL A 289 3.54 17.43 -13.27
CA VAL A 289 3.06 16.20 -13.92
C VAL A 289 2.26 15.35 -12.91
N PRO A 290 1.17 14.68 -13.34
CA PRO A 290 0.41 13.79 -12.47
C PRO A 290 1.21 12.55 -12.06
N LEU A 291 1.10 12.18 -10.78
CA LEU A 291 1.43 10.83 -10.33
C LEU A 291 0.20 9.95 -10.52
N ARG A 292 0.31 8.94 -11.40
CA ARG A 292 -0.80 8.08 -11.77
C ARG A 292 -0.56 6.64 -11.36
N SER A 293 -1.63 5.96 -10.96
CA SER A 293 -1.68 4.50 -10.98
C SER A 293 -2.87 4.06 -11.83
N GLY A 294 -2.59 3.47 -12.99
CA GLY A 294 -3.61 3.23 -14.01
C GLY A 294 -4.31 4.53 -14.46
N SER A 295 -5.63 4.58 -14.29
CA SER A 295 -6.44 5.76 -14.63
C SER A 295 -6.58 6.79 -13.50
N GLU A 296 -6.13 6.46 -12.28
CA GLU A 296 -6.32 7.31 -11.10
C GLU A 296 -5.11 8.20 -10.86
N VAL A 297 -5.34 9.49 -10.63
CA VAL A 297 -4.29 10.44 -10.23
C VAL A 297 -4.21 10.47 -8.71
N ILE A 298 -3.11 9.95 -8.17
CA ILE A 298 -2.90 9.84 -6.72
C ILE A 298 -2.10 11.00 -6.13
N GLY A 299 -1.61 11.91 -6.98
CA GLY A 299 -0.80 13.06 -6.57
C GLY A 299 -0.21 13.84 -7.73
N VAL A 300 0.71 14.74 -7.40
CA VAL A 300 1.41 15.61 -8.35
C VAL A 300 2.90 15.63 -8.04
N LEU A 301 3.71 15.45 -9.08
CA LEU A 301 5.16 15.65 -9.08
C LEU A 301 5.45 17.02 -9.71
N ARG A 302 6.28 17.83 -9.07
CA ARG A 302 6.69 19.15 -9.58
C ARG A 302 8.20 19.24 -9.69
N LEU A 303 8.66 19.77 -10.82
CA LEU A 303 10.04 20.10 -11.12
C LEU A 303 10.14 21.62 -11.23
N LEU A 304 11.14 22.21 -10.58
CA LEU A 304 11.27 23.65 -10.47
C LEU A 304 12.69 24.10 -10.84
N THR A 305 12.80 25.22 -11.55
CA THR A 305 14.08 25.80 -11.98
C THR A 305 14.26 27.21 -11.43
N ALA A 306 15.50 27.57 -11.08
CA ALA A 306 15.89 28.94 -10.71
C ALA A 306 16.18 29.86 -11.93
N TYR A 307 16.04 29.31 -13.14
CA TYR A 307 16.21 29.97 -14.43
C TYR A 307 14.95 29.76 -15.29
N HIS A 308 14.71 30.65 -16.26
CA HIS A 308 13.59 30.48 -17.18
C HIS A 308 13.86 29.30 -18.11
N HIS A 309 13.00 28.28 -18.07
CA HIS A 309 13.17 27.05 -18.84
C HIS A 309 11.92 26.74 -19.68
N LEU A 310 12.14 26.46 -20.95
CA LEU A 310 11.12 25.99 -21.88
C LEU A 310 11.25 24.47 -21.98
N PHE A 311 10.44 23.77 -21.18
CA PHE A 311 10.41 22.31 -21.19
C PHE A 311 10.03 21.79 -22.57
N THR A 312 10.92 21.00 -23.15
CA THR A 312 10.72 20.31 -24.42
C THR A 312 9.71 19.16 -24.27
N PRO A 313 9.07 18.69 -25.35
CA PRO A 313 8.19 17.52 -25.30
C PRO A 313 8.90 16.29 -24.72
N ALA A 314 10.17 16.07 -25.05
CA ALA A 314 10.95 14.94 -24.55
C ALA A 314 11.17 14.99 -23.02
N GLU A 315 11.41 16.17 -22.45
CA GLU A 315 11.53 16.35 -20.99
C GLU A 315 10.19 16.09 -20.29
N ILE A 316 9.09 16.56 -20.88
CA ILE A 316 7.74 16.35 -20.36
C ILE A 316 7.40 14.85 -20.37
N ASP A 317 7.64 14.16 -21.49
CA ASP A 317 7.38 12.72 -21.63
C ASP A 317 8.24 11.89 -20.68
N PHE A 318 9.50 12.29 -20.48
CA PHE A 318 10.38 11.67 -19.49
C PHE A 318 9.84 11.85 -18.05
N ALA A 319 9.46 13.07 -17.66
CA ALA A 319 8.89 13.35 -16.34
C ALA A 319 7.57 12.58 -16.11
N MET A 320 6.71 12.51 -17.13
CA MET A 320 5.47 11.72 -17.12
C MET A 320 5.76 10.23 -16.90
N SER A 321 6.75 9.68 -17.59
CA SER A 321 7.13 8.26 -17.46
C SER A 321 7.63 7.94 -16.04
N VAL A 322 8.45 8.83 -15.46
CA VAL A 322 8.91 8.68 -14.07
C VAL A 322 7.75 8.81 -13.09
N ALA A 323 6.79 9.73 -13.35
CA ALA A 323 5.64 9.92 -12.49
C ALA A 323 4.66 8.72 -12.53
N GLU A 324 4.54 8.05 -13.67
CA GLU A 324 3.77 6.81 -13.80
C GLU A 324 4.42 5.65 -13.02
N GLU A 325 5.72 5.43 -13.18
CA GLU A 325 6.47 4.43 -12.41
C GLU A 325 6.41 4.72 -10.90
N GLY A 326 6.58 5.98 -10.51
CA GLY A 326 6.45 6.43 -9.13
C GLY A 326 5.05 6.18 -8.57
N GLY A 327 4.01 6.53 -9.33
CA GLY A 327 2.62 6.33 -8.92
C GLY A 327 2.27 4.86 -8.72
N ASN A 328 2.68 3.98 -9.62
CA ASN A 328 2.48 2.54 -9.50
C ASN A 328 3.15 1.94 -8.24
N ALA A 329 4.37 2.36 -7.93
CA ALA A 329 5.06 1.85 -6.76
C ALA A 329 4.54 2.41 -5.44
N ILE A 330 4.11 3.68 -5.42
CA ILE A 330 3.41 4.27 -4.28
C ILE A 330 2.15 3.48 -3.96
N GLU A 331 1.36 3.14 -4.99
CA GLU A 331 0.12 2.39 -4.80
C GLU A 331 0.38 0.94 -4.36
N LYS A 332 1.44 0.31 -4.90
CA LYS A 332 1.92 -0.99 -4.43
C LYS A 332 2.33 -0.96 -2.96
N ALA A 333 3.09 0.03 -2.53
CA ALA A 333 3.51 0.21 -1.14
C ALA A 333 2.31 0.45 -0.20
N ARG A 334 1.36 1.30 -0.60
CA ARG A 334 0.11 1.55 0.14
C ARG A 334 -0.72 0.28 0.29
N THR A 335 -0.90 -0.47 -0.80
CA THR A 335 -1.65 -1.73 -0.81
C THR A 335 -1.00 -2.76 0.12
N TYR A 336 0.32 -2.93 0.02
CA TYR A 336 1.03 -3.87 0.88
C TYR A 336 0.91 -3.51 2.36
N ARG A 337 1.05 -2.22 2.70
CA ARG A 337 0.88 -1.75 4.08
C ARG A 337 -0.52 -2.00 4.60
N LYS A 338 -1.55 -1.83 3.76
CA LYS A 338 -2.94 -2.14 4.12
C LYS A 338 -3.14 -3.63 4.39
N ILE A 339 -2.55 -4.50 3.56
CA ILE A 339 -2.58 -5.96 3.77
C ILE A 339 -1.93 -6.32 5.11
N GLU A 340 -0.75 -5.78 5.40
CA GLU A 340 -0.03 -6.04 6.65
C GLU A 340 -0.84 -5.62 7.89
N LEU A 341 -1.46 -4.43 7.84
CA LEU A 341 -2.32 -3.94 8.94
C LEU A 341 -3.55 -4.85 9.14
N LEU A 342 -4.24 -5.22 8.06
CA LEU A 342 -5.41 -6.11 8.13
C LEU A 342 -5.01 -7.50 8.64
N PHE A 343 -3.88 -8.03 8.21
CA PHE A 343 -3.38 -9.31 8.68
C PHE A 343 -3.10 -9.30 10.19
N ASN A 344 -2.42 -8.25 10.68
CA ASN A 344 -2.19 -8.08 12.12
C ASN A 344 -3.49 -7.98 12.92
N GLN A 345 -4.50 -7.28 12.38
CA GLN A 345 -5.84 -7.20 13.00
C GLN A 345 -6.54 -8.56 13.04
N ILE A 346 -6.44 -9.35 11.97
CA ILE A 346 -7.00 -10.71 11.93
C ILE A 346 -6.33 -11.59 12.97
N GLU A 347 -4.99 -11.61 13.03
CA GLU A 347 -4.29 -12.41 14.04
C GLU A 347 -4.63 -11.98 15.47
N GLU A 348 -4.79 -10.68 15.72
CA GLU A 348 -5.19 -10.16 17.03
C GLU A 348 -6.62 -10.61 17.38
N HIS A 349 -7.55 -10.54 16.42
CA HIS A 349 -8.91 -11.05 16.60
C HIS A 349 -8.94 -12.56 16.85
N GLU A 350 -8.16 -13.37 16.12
CA GLU A 350 -8.07 -14.82 16.33
C GLU A 350 -7.49 -15.15 17.71
N ARG A 351 -6.41 -14.47 18.13
CA ARG A 351 -5.83 -14.63 19.46
C ARG A 351 -6.83 -14.25 20.55
N PHE A 352 -7.57 -13.16 20.36
CA PHE A 352 -8.60 -12.69 21.29
C PHE A 352 -9.73 -13.73 21.43
N LEU A 353 -10.27 -14.25 20.33
CA LEU A 353 -11.31 -15.28 20.34
C LEU A 353 -10.83 -16.58 21.00
N THR A 354 -9.63 -17.04 20.66
CA THR A 354 -9.02 -18.24 21.29
C THR A 354 -8.87 -18.05 22.80
N THR A 355 -8.46 -16.86 23.24
CA THR A 355 -8.30 -16.54 24.67
C THR A 355 -9.64 -16.53 25.39
N ILE A 356 -10.69 -15.95 24.79
CA ILE A 356 -12.05 -16.01 25.35
C ILE A 356 -12.47 -17.46 25.52
N MET A 357 -12.37 -18.27 24.46
CA MET A 357 -12.80 -19.67 24.44
C MET A 357 -12.06 -20.52 25.49
N ASP A 358 -10.77 -20.28 25.68
CA ASP A 358 -9.95 -20.98 26.68
C ASP A 358 -10.18 -20.52 28.12
N SER A 359 -10.70 -19.29 28.30
CA SER A 359 -11.08 -18.77 29.63
C SER A 359 -12.44 -19.28 30.10
N LEU A 360 -13.26 -19.84 29.19
CA LEU A 360 -14.55 -20.42 29.54
C LEU A 360 -14.35 -21.73 30.31
N TRP A 361 -15.04 -21.84 31.44
CA TRP A 361 -15.08 -23.05 32.28
C TRP A 361 -16.04 -24.12 31.71
N LEU A 362 -16.24 -24.11 30.40
CA LEU A 362 -17.09 -25.02 29.64
C LEU A 362 -16.21 -25.82 28.70
N GLN A 363 -16.54 -27.08 28.46
CA GLN A 363 -15.91 -27.84 27.39
C GLN A 363 -16.60 -27.46 26.09
N LEU A 364 -15.86 -26.91 25.14
CA LEU A 364 -16.40 -26.47 23.86
C LEU A 364 -15.85 -27.33 22.73
N LEU A 365 -16.75 -27.78 21.86
CA LEU A 365 -16.46 -28.48 20.62
C LEU A 365 -17.24 -27.82 19.49
N VAL A 366 -16.62 -27.68 18.33
CA VAL A 366 -17.32 -27.22 17.11
C VAL A 366 -17.18 -28.30 16.05
N LEU A 367 -18.31 -28.58 15.38
CA LEU A 367 -18.45 -29.65 14.42
C LEU A 367 -18.77 -29.09 13.04
N SER A 368 -18.12 -29.62 12.00
CA SER A 368 -18.49 -29.39 10.60
C SER A 368 -19.73 -30.22 10.20
N PRO A 369 -20.35 -29.93 9.02
CA PRO A 369 -21.54 -30.66 8.56
C PRO A 369 -21.31 -32.16 8.34
N ASP A 370 -20.07 -32.58 8.09
CA ASP A 370 -19.66 -33.98 7.98
C ASP A 370 -19.29 -34.63 9.33
N ARG A 371 -19.66 -33.98 10.45
CA ARG A 371 -19.50 -34.47 11.83
C ARG A 371 -18.05 -34.63 12.26
N ARG A 372 -17.16 -33.82 11.70
CA ARG A 372 -15.77 -33.75 12.13
C ARG A 372 -15.57 -32.64 13.13
N ILE A 373 -14.69 -32.87 14.08
CA ILE A 373 -14.35 -31.85 15.08
C ILE A 373 -13.40 -30.85 14.42
N ILE A 374 -13.84 -29.60 14.26
CA ILE A 374 -13.04 -28.53 13.65
C ILE A 374 -12.38 -27.62 14.68
N MET A 375 -12.85 -27.64 15.93
CA MET A 375 -12.28 -26.85 17.01
C MET A 375 -12.67 -27.45 18.37
N VAL A 376 -11.75 -27.40 19.33
CA VAL A 376 -12.02 -27.67 20.76
C VAL A 376 -11.31 -26.64 21.63
N ASN A 377 -11.87 -26.27 22.77
CA ASN A 377 -11.15 -25.38 23.70
C ASN A 377 -10.22 -26.17 24.65
N LYS A 378 -9.29 -25.47 25.31
CA LYS A 378 -8.36 -26.11 26.27
C LYS A 378 -9.06 -26.85 27.41
N MET A 379 -10.25 -26.42 27.82
CA MET A 379 -11.00 -27.11 28.88
C MET A 379 -11.35 -28.54 28.46
N PHE A 380 -11.88 -28.74 27.25
CA PHE A 380 -12.18 -30.08 26.73
C PHE A 380 -10.93 -30.99 26.70
N CYS A 381 -9.82 -30.48 26.18
CA CYS A 381 -8.55 -31.22 26.10
C CYS A 381 -8.02 -31.62 27.49
N LYS A 382 -8.07 -30.69 28.46
CA LYS A 382 -7.62 -30.94 29.84
C LYS A 382 -8.49 -31.97 30.55
N THR A 383 -9.82 -31.88 30.42
CA THR A 383 -10.76 -32.81 31.07
C THR A 383 -10.59 -34.23 30.57
N HIS A 384 -10.33 -34.41 29.27
CA HIS A 384 -10.21 -35.74 28.66
C HIS A 384 -8.76 -36.25 28.55
N GLY A 385 -7.76 -35.41 28.83
CA GLY A 385 -6.36 -35.79 28.68
C GLY A 385 -5.93 -36.06 27.23
N ILE A 386 -6.61 -35.45 26.25
CA ILE A 386 -6.35 -35.61 24.81
C ILE A 386 -5.73 -34.33 24.26
N ALA A 387 -4.70 -34.43 23.42
CA ALA A 387 -4.12 -33.26 22.77
C ALA A 387 -5.00 -32.82 21.59
N GLU A 388 -5.12 -31.50 21.40
CA GLU A 388 -5.96 -30.90 20.35
C GLU A 388 -5.68 -31.47 18.95
N LYS A 389 -4.39 -31.62 18.59
CA LYS A 389 -3.95 -32.19 17.30
C LYS A 389 -4.47 -33.62 17.03
N ASP A 390 -4.80 -34.38 18.08
CA ASP A 390 -5.27 -35.75 17.97
C ASP A 390 -6.80 -35.81 17.84
N VAL A 391 -7.48 -34.67 18.09
CA VAL A 391 -8.94 -34.49 18.04
C VAL A 391 -9.38 -33.82 16.74
N LEU A 392 -8.67 -32.80 16.27
CA LEU A 392 -9.07 -32.04 15.08
C LEU A 392 -9.16 -32.93 13.83
N GLY A 393 -10.26 -32.79 13.08
CA GLY A 393 -10.57 -33.56 11.87
C GLY A 393 -11.10 -34.98 12.11
N ARG A 394 -11.11 -35.46 13.36
CA ARG A 394 -11.67 -36.78 13.72
C ARG A 394 -13.20 -36.77 13.70
N ASP A 395 -13.80 -37.94 13.49
CA ASP A 395 -15.26 -38.10 13.61
C ASP A 395 -15.67 -37.90 15.06
N TYR A 396 -16.73 -37.13 15.27
CA TYR A 396 -17.29 -36.85 16.60
C TYR A 396 -17.48 -38.11 17.46
N HIS A 397 -17.98 -39.20 16.88
CA HIS A 397 -18.31 -40.42 17.60
C HIS A 397 -17.07 -41.20 18.07
N GLU A 398 -15.90 -40.95 17.48
CA GLU A 398 -14.66 -41.60 17.87
C GLU A 398 -14.04 -40.96 19.11
N ILE A 399 -14.29 -39.66 19.32
CA ILE A 399 -13.61 -38.85 20.34
C ILE A 399 -14.53 -38.45 21.49
N SER A 400 -15.79 -38.11 21.19
CA SER A 400 -16.72 -37.58 22.19
C SER A 400 -17.17 -38.68 23.15
N PRO A 401 -17.00 -38.52 24.48
CA PRO A 401 -17.49 -39.49 25.46
C PRO A 401 -19.03 -39.47 25.57
N TRP A 402 -19.67 -38.45 25.00
CA TRP A 402 -21.13 -38.31 24.99
C TRP A 402 -21.76 -38.78 23.67
N ALA A 403 -20.97 -39.42 22.80
CA ALA A 403 -21.47 -40.04 21.58
C ALA A 403 -22.40 -41.22 21.93
N SER A 404 -23.59 -41.22 21.33
CA SER A 404 -24.53 -42.32 21.51
C SER A 404 -24.05 -43.57 20.76
N PRO A 405 -24.24 -44.79 21.31
CA PRO A 405 -23.88 -46.03 20.62
C PRO A 405 -24.60 -46.24 19.28
N ARG A 406 -25.78 -45.63 19.12
CA ARG A 406 -26.53 -45.56 17.88
C ARG A 406 -26.53 -44.12 17.38
N ARG A 407 -26.17 -43.92 16.11
CA ARG A 407 -26.13 -42.59 15.46
C ARG A 407 -27.50 -41.90 15.47
N GLU A 408 -28.57 -42.67 15.24
CA GLU A 408 -29.96 -42.16 15.19
C GLU A 408 -30.44 -41.52 16.51
N ASP A 409 -29.84 -41.89 17.64
CA ASP A 409 -30.17 -41.34 18.97
C ASP A 409 -29.23 -40.19 19.38
N CYS A 410 -28.23 -39.86 18.54
CA CYS A 410 -27.22 -38.87 18.86
C CYS A 410 -27.81 -37.45 18.86
N PRO A 411 -27.65 -36.67 19.96
CA PRO A 411 -28.14 -35.29 20.03
C PRO A 411 -27.60 -34.39 18.90
N VAL A 412 -26.37 -34.63 18.46
CA VAL A 412 -25.74 -33.92 17.32
C VAL A 412 -26.52 -34.18 16.03
N ASP A 413 -26.90 -35.43 15.77
CA ASP A 413 -27.61 -35.82 14.55
C ASP A 413 -29.03 -35.25 14.53
N ARG A 414 -29.67 -35.14 15.70
CA ARG A 414 -30.95 -34.45 15.84
C ARG A 414 -30.84 -32.95 15.50
N VAL A 415 -29.79 -32.27 15.96
CA VAL A 415 -29.59 -30.86 15.63
C VAL A 415 -29.34 -30.68 14.12
N PHE A 416 -28.55 -31.56 13.50
CA PHE A 416 -28.36 -31.54 12.04
C PHE A 416 -29.65 -31.78 11.24
N THR A 417 -30.56 -32.60 11.77
CA THR A 417 -31.82 -32.96 11.10
C THR A 417 -32.91 -31.91 11.32
N ASP A 418 -33.07 -31.45 12.57
CA ASP A 418 -34.17 -30.58 12.99
C ASP A 418 -33.84 -29.09 12.86
N GLY A 419 -32.55 -28.74 12.81
CA GLY A 419 -32.08 -27.35 12.78
C GLY A 419 -32.42 -26.55 14.03
N ARG A 420 -32.62 -27.20 15.18
CA ARG A 420 -32.99 -26.55 16.45
C ARG A 420 -31.95 -26.80 17.53
N PRO A 421 -31.70 -25.82 18.41
CA PRO A 421 -30.81 -26.04 19.54
C PRO A 421 -31.39 -27.09 20.49
N VAL A 422 -30.51 -27.93 21.04
CA VAL A 422 -30.85 -29.01 21.97
C VAL A 422 -30.09 -28.80 23.27
N ALA A 423 -30.80 -28.82 24.39
CA ALA A 423 -30.23 -28.83 25.74
C ALA A 423 -30.59 -30.14 26.42
N ILE A 424 -29.59 -30.85 26.94
CA ILE A 424 -29.78 -32.16 27.58
C ILE A 424 -28.96 -32.25 28.86
N LEU A 425 -29.47 -33.08 29.77
CA LEU A 425 -28.83 -33.39 31.04
C LEU A 425 -28.42 -34.86 30.99
N ASP A 426 -27.12 -35.10 30.88
CA ASP A 426 -26.54 -36.42 30.85
C ASP A 426 -26.00 -36.81 32.23
N LYS A 427 -26.15 -38.10 32.54
CA LYS A 427 -25.65 -38.71 33.76
C LYS A 427 -24.68 -39.81 33.37
N LEU A 428 -23.42 -39.66 33.75
CA LEU A 428 -22.38 -40.67 33.52
C LEU A 428 -22.02 -41.30 34.87
N SER A 429 -22.29 -42.60 35.02
CA SER A 429 -21.88 -43.35 36.20
C SER A 429 -20.43 -43.82 36.04
N HIS A 430 -19.54 -43.34 36.91
CA HIS A 430 -18.13 -43.72 36.93
C HIS A 430 -17.80 -44.36 38.29
N GLY A 431 -17.83 -45.70 38.35
CA GLY A 431 -17.69 -46.43 39.61
C GLY A 431 -18.87 -46.19 40.55
N ASP A 432 -18.59 -45.78 41.79
CA ASP A 432 -19.58 -45.48 42.85
C ASP A 432 -20.14 -44.03 42.79
N HIS A 433 -19.70 -43.22 41.83
CA HIS A 433 -20.10 -41.81 41.73
C HIS A 433 -20.80 -41.52 40.41
N ASP A 434 -21.85 -40.71 40.50
CA ASP A 434 -22.61 -40.21 39.36
C ASP A 434 -22.15 -38.80 39.00
N LEU A 435 -21.63 -38.63 37.79
CA LEU A 435 -21.27 -37.33 37.23
C LEU A 435 -22.45 -36.79 36.41
N TRP A 436 -22.74 -35.49 36.55
CA TRP A 436 -23.84 -34.82 35.86
C TRP A 436 -23.30 -33.76 34.91
N PHE A 437 -23.70 -33.86 33.65
CA PHE A 437 -23.29 -32.94 32.60
C PHE A 437 -24.51 -32.26 31.97
N GLU A 438 -24.45 -30.94 31.87
CA GLU A 438 -25.39 -30.15 31.08
C GLU A 438 -24.75 -29.86 29.72
N ARG A 439 -25.40 -30.28 28.63
CA ARG A 439 -24.90 -30.09 27.27
C ARG A 439 -25.85 -29.22 26.47
N HIS A 440 -25.28 -28.24 25.78
CA HIS A 440 -25.99 -27.35 24.86
C HIS A 440 -25.40 -27.50 23.46
N LEU A 441 -26.22 -27.93 22.52
CA LEU A 441 -25.87 -28.06 21.12
C LEU A 441 -26.63 -26.99 20.33
N SER A 442 -25.90 -26.09 19.68
CA SER A 442 -26.48 -24.96 18.94
C SER A 442 -26.02 -24.97 17.49
N PRO A 443 -26.95 -25.00 16.50
CA PRO A 443 -26.59 -24.89 15.09
C PRO A 443 -26.30 -23.42 14.73
N ILE A 444 -25.28 -23.22 13.91
CA ILE A 444 -25.01 -21.96 13.21
C ILE A 444 -25.30 -22.19 11.72
N PHE A 445 -25.92 -21.21 11.09
CA PHE A 445 -26.38 -21.31 9.72
C PHE A 445 -25.55 -20.40 8.80
N ASP A 446 -25.35 -20.85 7.57
CA ASP A 446 -24.81 -20.03 6.48
C ASP A 446 -25.87 -19.06 5.93
N ASP A 447 -25.48 -18.22 4.98
CA ASP A 447 -26.37 -17.26 4.30
C ASP A 447 -27.52 -17.95 3.52
N ASP A 448 -27.36 -19.23 3.17
CA ASP A 448 -28.37 -20.05 2.48
C ASP A 448 -29.34 -20.76 3.47
N GLY A 449 -29.16 -20.55 4.78
CA GLY A 449 -29.98 -21.16 5.83
C GLY A 449 -29.67 -22.64 6.09
N LYS A 450 -28.55 -23.16 5.60
CA LYS A 450 -28.06 -24.51 5.91
C LYS A 450 -27.17 -24.47 7.14
N ILE A 451 -27.15 -25.56 7.89
CA ILE A 451 -26.28 -25.67 9.07
C ILE A 451 -24.83 -25.71 8.60
N GLU A 452 -24.08 -24.66 8.92
CA GLU A 452 -22.67 -24.52 8.61
C GLU A 452 -21.81 -25.23 9.65
N ILE A 453 -22.12 -25.04 10.94
CA ILE A 453 -21.43 -25.67 12.06
C ILE A 453 -22.40 -25.94 13.22
N ILE A 454 -22.03 -26.86 14.11
CA ILE A 454 -22.69 -27.05 15.41
C ILE A 454 -21.69 -26.75 16.52
N ILE A 455 -22.09 -25.91 17.47
CA ILE A 455 -21.33 -25.63 18.70
C ILE A 455 -21.93 -26.49 19.81
N GLU A 456 -21.12 -27.38 20.40
CA GLU A 456 -21.46 -28.12 21.60
C GLU A 456 -20.70 -27.53 22.80
N ALA A 457 -21.45 -27.10 23.81
CA ALA A 457 -20.94 -26.64 25.09
C ALA A 457 -21.36 -27.61 26.19
N VAL A 458 -20.39 -28.12 26.95
CA VAL A 458 -20.63 -29.08 28.04
C VAL A 458 -20.15 -28.51 29.37
N ARG A 459 -21.03 -28.52 30.36
CA ARG A 459 -20.77 -28.08 31.73
C ARG A 459 -20.89 -29.24 32.70
N ASP A 460 -19.89 -29.40 33.57
CA ASP A 460 -20.02 -30.28 34.74
C ASP A 460 -20.84 -29.54 35.82
N ILE A 461 -21.94 -30.16 36.25
CA ILE A 461 -22.86 -29.64 37.27
C ILE A 461 -23.00 -30.62 38.43
N THR A 462 -22.05 -31.55 38.59
CA THR A 462 -22.08 -32.59 39.63
C THR A 462 -22.16 -31.99 41.03
N ASP A 463 -21.28 -31.05 41.36
CA ASP A 463 -21.27 -30.36 42.67
C ASP A 463 -22.58 -29.61 42.93
N GLN A 464 -23.14 -28.97 41.89
CA GLN A 464 -24.42 -28.28 41.99
C GLN A 464 -25.54 -29.28 42.30
N LYS A 465 -25.57 -30.44 41.62
CA LYS A 465 -26.58 -31.47 41.84
C LYS A 465 -26.48 -32.12 43.22
N LEU A 466 -25.26 -32.32 43.72
CA LEU A 466 -25.03 -32.80 45.08
C LEU A 466 -25.54 -31.79 46.12
N LEU A 467 -25.22 -30.52 45.95
CA LEU A 467 -25.68 -29.45 46.85
C LEU A 467 -27.21 -29.28 46.82
N GLU A 468 -27.83 -29.35 45.64
CA GLU A 468 -29.29 -29.34 45.49
C GLU A 468 -29.94 -30.49 46.27
N LYS A 469 -29.36 -31.69 46.19
CA LYS A 469 -29.84 -32.87 46.91
C LYS A 469 -29.70 -32.72 48.42
N GLU A 470 -28.53 -32.31 48.91
CA GLU A 470 -28.28 -32.07 50.34
C GLU A 470 -29.22 -30.99 50.90
N LYS A 471 -29.44 -29.90 50.14
CA LYS A 471 -30.36 -28.84 50.53
C LYS A 471 -31.80 -29.35 50.64
N LEU A 472 -32.25 -30.16 49.67
CA LEU A 472 -33.58 -30.75 49.70
C LEU A 472 -33.76 -31.69 50.90
N GLU A 473 -32.74 -32.47 51.24
CA GLU A 473 -32.75 -33.35 52.43
C GLU A 473 -32.80 -32.52 53.73
N LYS A 474 -32.01 -31.45 53.85
CA LYS A 474 -32.10 -30.51 54.98
C LYS A 474 -33.47 -29.83 55.09
N MET A 475 -34.05 -29.39 53.97
CA MET A 475 -35.39 -28.78 53.95
C MET A 475 -36.47 -29.76 54.41
N LYS A 476 -36.39 -31.02 53.96
CA LYS A 476 -37.28 -32.08 54.44
C LYS A 476 -37.14 -32.31 55.95
N LEU A 477 -35.91 -32.35 56.46
CA LEU A 477 -35.64 -32.49 57.90
C LEU A 477 -36.20 -31.33 58.71
N GLN A 478 -35.97 -30.09 58.27
CA GLN A 478 -36.49 -28.90 58.95
C GLN A 478 -38.04 -28.93 59.03
N GLY A 479 -38.71 -29.33 57.94
CA GLY A 479 -40.16 -29.49 57.93
C GLY A 479 -40.66 -30.56 58.91
N VAL A 480 -39.96 -31.69 59.03
CA VAL A 480 -40.30 -32.74 60.02
C VAL A 480 -40.12 -32.23 61.46
N VAL A 481 -39.02 -31.53 61.76
CA VAL A 481 -38.76 -30.97 63.10
C VAL A 481 -39.80 -29.91 63.49
N GLU A 482 -40.20 -29.04 62.56
CA GLU A 482 -41.22 -28.01 62.81
C GLU A 482 -42.61 -28.61 63.06
N MET A 483 -43.00 -29.62 62.27
CA MET A 483 -44.24 -30.37 62.50
C MET A 483 -44.21 -31.11 63.85
N ALA A 484 -43.08 -31.73 64.19
CA ALA A 484 -42.92 -32.41 65.48
C ALA A 484 -43.02 -31.42 66.66
N GLY A 485 -42.40 -30.25 66.57
CA GLY A 485 -42.51 -29.19 67.56
C GLY A 485 -43.95 -28.69 67.74
N THR A 486 -44.66 -28.46 66.63
CA THR A 486 -46.06 -28.00 66.64
C THR A 486 -47.00 -29.06 67.24
N ALA A 487 -46.84 -30.33 66.84
CA ALA A 487 -47.62 -31.44 67.38
C ALA A 487 -47.36 -31.64 68.89
N ALA A 488 -46.09 -31.58 69.32
CA ALA A 488 -45.75 -31.66 70.74
C ALA A 488 -46.36 -30.51 71.55
N HIS A 489 -46.36 -29.27 71.02
CA HIS A 489 -47.02 -28.12 71.66
C HIS A 489 -48.54 -28.34 71.84
N ASN A 490 -49.21 -28.83 70.79
CA ASN A 490 -50.64 -29.12 70.81
C ASN A 490 -51.01 -30.29 71.73
N ILE A 491 -50.14 -31.29 71.90
CA ILE A 491 -50.34 -32.41 72.83
C ILE A 491 -50.07 -31.98 74.28
N ASN A 492 -49.02 -31.18 74.50
CA ASN A 492 -48.61 -30.74 75.84
C ASN A 492 -49.69 -29.91 76.54
N SER A 493 -50.41 -29.07 75.79
CA SER A 493 -51.45 -28.19 76.35
C SER A 493 -52.57 -28.94 77.08
N PRO A 494 -53.31 -29.88 76.45
CA PRO A 494 -54.30 -30.70 77.16
C PRO A 494 -53.66 -31.69 78.14
N LEU A 495 -52.45 -32.19 77.86
CA LEU A 495 -51.75 -33.11 78.75
C LEU A 495 -51.42 -32.46 80.11
N PHE A 496 -50.88 -31.24 80.13
CA PHE A 496 -50.58 -30.54 81.38
C PHE A 496 -51.85 -30.17 82.15
N ALA A 497 -52.94 -29.83 81.46
CA ALA A 497 -54.23 -29.60 82.09
C ALA A 497 -54.78 -30.89 82.75
N ALA A 498 -54.73 -32.01 82.04
CA ALA A 498 -55.13 -33.32 82.56
C ALA A 498 -54.25 -33.77 83.73
N LEU A 499 -52.93 -33.58 83.63
CA LEU A 499 -51.96 -33.90 84.68
C LEU A 499 -52.20 -33.05 85.94
N GLY A 500 -52.40 -31.74 85.79
CA GLY A 500 -52.69 -30.83 86.90
C GLY A 500 -54.01 -31.18 87.60
N THR A 501 -55.05 -31.47 86.82
CA THR A 501 -56.36 -31.88 87.36
C THR A 501 -56.27 -33.22 88.10
N ALA A 502 -55.58 -34.20 87.52
CA ALA A 502 -55.35 -35.49 88.17
C ALA A 502 -54.53 -35.35 89.45
N GLN A 503 -53.52 -34.47 89.48
CA GLN A 503 -52.68 -34.22 90.65
C GLN A 503 -53.47 -33.56 91.80
N LEU A 504 -54.40 -32.64 91.49
CA LEU A 504 -55.31 -32.04 92.49
C LEU A 504 -56.30 -33.07 93.04
N LEU A 505 -56.85 -33.93 92.17
CA LEU A 505 -57.76 -35.00 92.58
C LEU A 505 -57.08 -36.04 93.50
N VAL A 506 -55.77 -36.28 93.34
CA VAL A 506 -54.99 -37.11 94.28
C VAL A 506 -55.02 -36.53 95.70
N ASP A 507 -55.01 -35.21 95.85
CA ASP A 507 -54.96 -34.58 97.18
C ASP A 507 -56.32 -34.66 97.92
N ASP A 508 -57.43 -34.83 97.19
CA ASP A 508 -58.80 -34.80 97.72
C ASP A 508 -59.46 -36.19 97.90
N ILE A 509 -58.84 -37.28 97.42
CA ILE A 509 -59.42 -38.64 97.44
C ILE A 509 -58.94 -39.45 98.66
N SER A 510 -59.88 -40.09 99.37
CA SER A 510 -59.58 -40.95 100.53
C SER A 510 -59.61 -42.46 100.22
N ASP A 511 -60.10 -42.85 99.04
CA ASP A 511 -60.21 -44.26 98.61
C ASP A 511 -58.90 -44.79 98.01
N GLN A 512 -58.37 -45.88 98.57
CA GLN A 512 -57.06 -46.43 98.23
C GLN A 512 -57.00 -47.01 96.81
N GLN A 513 -58.12 -47.53 96.30
CA GLN A 513 -58.17 -48.14 94.97
C GLN A 513 -58.22 -47.08 93.87
N THR A 514 -59.09 -46.07 94.02
CA THR A 514 -59.17 -44.91 93.12
C THR A 514 -57.85 -44.14 93.09
N MET A 515 -57.17 -44.00 94.24
CA MET A 515 -55.84 -43.39 94.34
C MET A 515 -54.79 -44.11 93.48
N ALA A 516 -54.76 -45.45 93.50
CA ALA A 516 -53.82 -46.25 92.73
C ALA A 516 -54.06 -46.12 91.21
N GLU A 517 -55.32 -46.06 90.78
CA GLU A 517 -55.69 -45.84 89.38
C GLU A 517 -55.30 -44.42 88.92
N LEU A 518 -55.53 -43.39 89.74
CA LEU A 518 -55.16 -42.02 89.43
C LEU A 518 -53.64 -41.83 89.36
N GLN A 519 -52.88 -42.49 90.25
CA GLN A 519 -51.42 -42.50 90.18
C GLN A 519 -50.90 -43.17 88.91
N LEU A 520 -51.56 -44.22 88.42
CA LEU A 520 -51.23 -44.84 87.14
C LEU A 520 -51.49 -43.88 85.97
N ILE A 521 -52.60 -43.14 85.99
CA ILE A 521 -52.90 -42.10 84.99
C ILE A 521 -51.84 -41.01 85.00
N ILE A 522 -51.48 -40.49 86.18
CA ILE A 522 -50.40 -39.49 86.33
C ILE A 522 -49.07 -40.03 85.80
N LYS A 523 -48.73 -41.29 86.10
CA LYS A 523 -47.53 -41.94 85.59
C LYS A 523 -47.53 -42.00 84.06
N ASN A 524 -48.65 -42.39 83.44
CA ASN A 524 -48.79 -42.45 81.99
C ASN A 524 -48.76 -41.06 81.35
N LEU A 525 -49.40 -40.05 81.95
CA LEU A 525 -49.34 -38.66 81.49
C LEU A 525 -47.92 -38.09 81.57
N ARG A 526 -47.17 -38.38 82.63
CA ARG A 526 -45.74 -38.01 82.71
C ARG A 526 -44.90 -38.72 81.66
N ALA A 527 -45.20 -40.00 81.37
CA ALA A 527 -44.51 -40.74 80.32
C ALA A 527 -44.78 -40.12 78.93
N ILE A 528 -46.02 -39.75 78.62
CA ILE A 528 -46.36 -39.04 77.37
C ILE A 528 -45.67 -37.67 77.33
N GLY A 529 -45.64 -36.92 78.44
CA GLY A 529 -44.93 -35.64 78.53
C GLY A 529 -43.40 -35.76 78.36
N ALA A 530 -42.81 -36.90 78.74
CA ALA A 530 -41.41 -37.17 78.47
C ALA A 530 -41.18 -37.45 76.97
N LEU A 531 -42.06 -38.24 76.33
CA LEU A 531 -42.00 -38.53 74.89
C LEU A 531 -42.19 -37.27 74.04
N THR A 532 -43.12 -36.38 74.38
CA THR A 532 -43.29 -35.10 73.66
C THR A 532 -42.07 -34.20 73.82
N LYS A 533 -41.37 -34.26 74.96
CA LYS A 533 -40.12 -33.52 75.19
C LYS A 533 -38.96 -34.07 74.35
N GLU A 534 -38.84 -35.39 74.23
CA GLU A 534 -37.88 -36.03 73.31
C GLU A 534 -38.17 -35.65 71.86
N MET A 535 -39.44 -35.62 71.47
CA MET A 535 -39.90 -35.20 70.13
C MET A 535 -39.56 -33.74 69.80
N THR A 536 -39.51 -32.83 70.78
CA THR A 536 -39.00 -31.45 70.59
C THR A 536 -37.48 -31.33 70.60
N ALA A 537 -36.75 -32.34 71.08
CA ALA A 537 -35.29 -32.34 71.22
C ALA A 537 -34.57 -33.01 70.03
N VAL A 538 -35.31 -33.34 68.96
CA VAL A 538 -34.79 -34.03 67.78
C VAL A 538 -33.86 -33.11 66.98
N THR A 539 -32.64 -33.60 66.71
CA THR A 539 -31.63 -32.91 65.89
C THR A 539 -31.27 -33.67 64.61
N GLY A 540 -31.80 -34.88 64.40
CA GLY A 540 -31.54 -35.72 63.23
C GLY A 540 -32.47 -36.94 63.16
N PHE A 541 -32.40 -37.71 62.06
CA PHE A 541 -33.10 -38.99 61.92
C PHE A 541 -32.30 -40.01 61.10
N GLU A 542 -32.52 -41.29 61.37
CA GLU A 542 -32.22 -42.39 60.46
C GLU A 542 -33.54 -43.00 59.96
N SER A 543 -33.66 -43.18 58.64
CA SER A 543 -34.79 -43.88 58.04
C SER A 543 -34.36 -45.30 57.68
N LYS A 544 -35.04 -46.30 58.23
CA LYS A 544 -34.91 -47.69 57.78
C LYS A 544 -36.15 -48.06 56.97
N ASP A 545 -35.94 -48.58 55.77
CA ASP A 545 -37.03 -49.15 54.99
C ASP A 545 -37.53 -50.41 55.70
N TYR A 546 -38.84 -50.45 55.99
CA TYR A 546 -39.52 -51.59 56.61
C TYR A 546 -40.45 -52.22 55.57
N VAL A 547 -40.73 -53.52 55.71
CA VAL A 547 -41.50 -54.27 54.70
C VAL A 547 -42.93 -53.74 54.59
N GLY A 548 -43.26 -53.10 53.46
CA GLY A 548 -44.56 -52.49 53.14
C GLY A 548 -44.45 -50.99 52.77
N ASP A 549 -45.58 -50.31 52.55
CA ASP A 549 -45.63 -48.85 52.23
C ASP A 549 -45.35 -47.94 53.45
N ALA A 550 -44.88 -48.48 54.57
CA ALA A 550 -44.65 -47.74 55.81
C ALA A 550 -43.16 -47.58 56.11
N ARG A 551 -42.71 -46.33 56.32
CA ARG A 551 -41.35 -46.00 56.79
C ARG A 551 -41.34 -45.70 58.28
N ILE A 552 -40.42 -46.30 59.01
CA ILE A 552 -40.14 -45.97 60.41
C ILE A 552 -38.99 -44.97 60.43
N VAL A 553 -39.26 -43.81 61.02
CA VAL A 553 -38.26 -42.76 61.22
C VAL A 553 -37.73 -42.89 62.65
N GLU A 554 -36.51 -43.40 62.81
CA GLU A 554 -35.81 -43.38 64.09
C GLU A 554 -35.23 -41.96 64.29
N LEU A 555 -35.80 -41.22 65.24
CA LEU A 555 -35.35 -39.87 65.58
C LEU A 555 -34.15 -39.98 66.54
N THR A 556 -33.02 -39.39 66.20
CA THR A 556 -31.83 -39.41 67.05
C THR A 556 -31.79 -38.15 67.92
N SER A 557 -31.74 -38.35 69.24
CA SER A 557 -31.50 -37.29 70.22
C SER A 557 -30.07 -37.41 70.75
N SER A 558 -29.22 -36.42 70.50
CA SER A 558 -27.88 -36.38 71.09
C SER A 558 -27.68 -35.12 71.93
N PRO A 559 -27.07 -35.19 73.13
CA PRO A 559 -26.63 -34.01 73.84
C PRO A 559 -25.43 -33.40 73.11
N TRP A 560 -25.56 -32.14 72.71
CA TRP A 560 -24.51 -31.35 72.08
C TRP A 560 -23.36 -31.07 73.07
N HIS A 561 -22.14 -31.53 72.75
CA HIS A 561 -20.90 -31.07 73.36
C HIS A 561 -20.03 -30.39 72.28
N PRO A 562 -19.58 -29.14 72.46
CA PRO A 562 -18.66 -28.50 71.51
C PRO A 562 -17.22 -28.94 71.82
N ALA A 563 -16.56 -29.60 70.88
CA ALA A 563 -15.12 -29.82 70.94
C ALA A 563 -14.37 -28.59 70.42
N LYS A 564 -13.44 -28.08 71.23
CA LYS A 564 -12.37 -27.16 70.86
C LYS A 564 -11.49 -27.81 69.78
N THR A 565 -11.33 -27.18 68.62
CA THR A 565 -10.12 -26.51 68.11
C THR A 565 -10.38 -25.95 66.73
#